data_AF-A0A3D2CBJ3-F1
#
_entry.id   AF-A0A3D2CBJ3-F1
#
_cell.length_a   1.000
_cell.length_b   1.000
_cell.length_c   1.000
_cell.angle_alpha   90.00
_cell.angle_beta   90.00
_cell.angle_gamma   90.00
#
_symmetry.space_group_name_H-M   'P 1'
#
loop_
_entity.id
_entity.type
_entity.pdbx_description
1 polymer ?
#
loop_
_entity_poly.entity_id
_entity_poly.type
_entity_poly.pdbx_seq_one_letter_code
_entity_poly.pdbx_strand_id
1 'polypeptide(L)'
;MGTTTHTHRPSGIDSLWSRKHDPVCCANEDPSSLRTAQRARSLVETASPNRYDQVPYLSRPQPDSHPNHLAAQARFLGLDPVPVEQSRVLELGCAQAGNLLPMAVAFPTAQFVGLDASAVEIAAGRRIRDDLALQNLDLRHARFEDVDETWGLFDYIICHGVYSWVDAAAQRQILSICRDNLSPQGVVYISYNLLPGWYQRLPLRELMGRMTEGIPRASDQVAAAREALRFLARSLPESEEHYRQLVEAYDHHLADHLDTYIFHEYLSPSNEPIYFHEFIRRAWAHNLQYLSEAEFHSMVPDNISAEVAAELHARASDLMSVEQLLDFIRNRPFRKTLLVHRALVPNRHVEVHALQTLRISGKLEPLGVREVDGQTQLPFPRHPGAHRVMPFRGISGGLFEADTPLSQAALLLLWEHRPNSFTFEALLTQSCAALGRTDPPSDLDRRDVGQTILAAYAGDLVRLRMSRESFQATVSTQPCACPLARYQAERNLEISSRVHQNLRLEPADTLLLQLLDGTRDLNALTHIVAHMLAEGTADMGPRWTEPQPVGAQLPDFLAERLTLFGQLGLLVG
;
A
#
# COMPACT_ATOMS: atom_id res chain seq x y z
N MET A 1 14.33 -14.59 57.25
CA MET A 1 14.53 -15.45 56.07
C MET A 1 13.16 -15.91 55.61
N GLY A 2 12.69 -15.37 54.49
CA GLY A 2 11.40 -15.70 53.91
C GLY A 2 11.33 -15.02 52.55
N THR A 3 11.65 -15.77 51.51
CA THR A 3 11.62 -15.30 50.11
C THR A 3 10.53 -16.07 49.38
N THR A 4 9.43 -15.38 49.13
CA THR A 4 8.38 -15.71 48.17
C THR A 4 8.93 -15.58 46.75
N THR A 5 8.91 -16.67 45.99
CA THR A 5 9.21 -16.69 44.55
C THR A 5 7.95 -16.37 43.75
N HIS A 6 7.87 -15.16 43.20
CA HIS A 6 6.93 -14.82 42.14
C HIS A 6 7.49 -15.31 40.80
N THR A 7 6.81 -16.26 40.17
CA THR A 7 7.05 -16.69 38.80
C THR A 7 6.25 -15.82 37.84
N HIS A 8 6.88 -14.78 37.30
CA HIS A 8 6.36 -14.06 36.14
C HIS A 8 6.54 -14.93 34.88
N ARG A 9 5.44 -15.36 34.27
CA ARG A 9 5.42 -15.82 32.87
C ARG A 9 5.15 -14.60 31.98
N PRO A 10 5.86 -14.39 30.86
CA PRO A 10 5.49 -13.38 29.87
C PRO A 10 4.33 -13.90 29.00
N SER A 11 3.35 -13.03 28.73
CA SER A 11 2.12 -13.34 27.99
C SER A 11 1.85 -12.32 26.89
N GLY A 12 1.40 -12.82 25.74
CA GLY A 12 0.54 -12.10 24.79
C GLY A 12 1.25 -11.35 23.68
N ILE A 13 2.17 -10.43 24.01
CA ILE A 13 2.96 -9.72 22.99
C ILE A 13 4.36 -10.31 22.89
N ASP A 14 5.07 -10.45 24.02
CA ASP A 14 6.48 -10.89 24.11
C ASP A 14 6.80 -12.15 23.31
N SER A 15 5.82 -13.05 23.09
CA SER A 15 6.00 -14.27 22.28
C SER A 15 6.15 -14.03 20.78
N LEU A 16 5.67 -12.90 20.24
CA LEU A 16 5.98 -12.45 18.88
C LEU A 16 7.41 -11.88 18.80
N TRP A 17 7.93 -11.32 19.89
CA TRP A 17 9.25 -10.67 20.00
C TRP A 17 10.37 -11.61 20.46
N SER A 18 10.04 -12.84 20.86
CA SER A 18 10.98 -13.81 21.44
C SER A 18 11.38 -14.95 20.50
N ARG A 19 10.90 -14.98 19.24
CA ARG A 19 11.35 -16.00 18.29
C ARG A 19 12.74 -15.62 17.76
N LYS A 20 13.70 -16.50 18.03
CA LYS A 20 15.04 -16.45 17.44
C LYS A 20 14.90 -16.58 15.92
N HIS A 21 15.12 -15.50 15.20
CA HIS A 21 15.49 -15.57 13.80
C HIS A 21 17.01 -15.53 13.74
N ASP A 22 17.61 -16.61 13.24
CA ASP A 22 19.03 -16.65 12.95
C ASP A 22 19.33 -15.65 11.82
N PRO A 23 20.31 -14.74 11.99
CA PRO A 23 20.64 -13.77 10.96
C PRO A 23 21.40 -14.48 9.84
N VAL A 24 20.73 -14.72 8.71
CA VAL A 24 21.42 -15.07 7.46
C VAL A 24 21.90 -13.76 6.83
N CYS A 25 23.23 -13.62 6.74
CA CYS A 25 23.91 -12.48 6.14
C CYS A 25 23.34 -12.11 4.77
N CYS A 26 22.97 -10.84 4.64
CA CYS A 26 22.57 -10.21 3.39
C CYS A 26 23.80 -10.06 2.47
N ALA A 27 23.81 -10.80 1.37
CA ALA A 27 24.48 -10.38 0.15
C ALA A 27 23.42 -9.73 -0.74
N ASN A 28 23.68 -8.47 -1.15
CA ASN A 28 22.85 -7.72 -2.07
C ASN A 28 22.77 -8.45 -3.43
N GLU A 29 21.58 -8.90 -3.81
CA GLU A 29 21.25 -9.22 -5.21
C GLU A 29 19.86 -8.67 -5.57
N ASP A 30 19.92 -7.55 -6.29
CA ASP A 30 19.06 -7.01 -7.35
C ASP A 30 17.54 -7.37 -7.38
N PRO A 31 16.65 -6.41 -7.06
CA PRO A 31 15.21 -6.51 -7.33
C PRO A 31 14.89 -6.04 -8.76
N SER A 32 15.29 -6.83 -9.77
CA SER A 32 15.17 -6.47 -11.19
C SER A 32 13.99 -7.09 -11.95
N SER A 33 13.08 -7.84 -11.32
CA SER A 33 11.97 -8.49 -12.06
C SER A 33 10.63 -7.74 -12.09
N LEU A 34 10.53 -6.51 -11.56
CA LEU A 34 9.31 -5.66 -11.68
C LEU A 34 9.59 -4.21 -12.08
N ARG A 35 10.80 -3.87 -12.52
CA ARG A 35 11.13 -2.51 -12.98
C ARG A 35 11.02 -2.41 -14.50
N THR A 36 9.81 -2.18 -15.00
CA THR A 36 9.65 -1.70 -16.37
C THR A 36 10.11 -0.25 -16.44
N ALA A 37 11.06 0.01 -17.35
CA ALA A 37 11.69 1.31 -17.58
C ALA A 37 10.68 2.47 -17.66
N GLN A 38 10.70 3.36 -16.67
CA GLN A 38 10.11 4.69 -16.80
C GLN A 38 10.99 5.50 -17.75
N ARG A 39 10.66 5.48 -19.06
CA ARG A 39 11.13 6.57 -19.94
C ARG A 39 10.52 7.87 -19.41
N ALA A 40 11.37 8.84 -19.07
CA ALA A 40 10.98 10.18 -18.66
C ALA A 40 9.92 10.74 -19.62
N ARG A 41 8.67 10.89 -19.15
CA ARG A 41 7.68 11.71 -19.84
C ARG A 41 8.00 13.17 -19.53
N SER A 42 7.98 14.02 -20.55
CA SER A 42 8.06 15.47 -20.38
C SER A 42 6.96 15.95 -19.42
N LEU A 43 7.30 16.87 -18.52
CA LEU A 43 6.34 17.58 -17.67
C LEU A 43 5.21 18.15 -18.52
N VAL A 44 3.97 17.86 -18.13
CA VAL A 44 2.78 18.52 -18.69
C VAL A 44 2.50 19.73 -17.80
N GLU A 45 2.80 20.92 -18.32
CA GLU A 45 2.55 22.17 -17.60
C GLU A 45 1.14 22.71 -17.87
N THR A 46 0.51 23.28 -16.84
CA THR A 46 -0.73 24.05 -16.99
C THR A 46 -0.50 25.52 -16.67
N ALA A 47 -1.20 26.41 -17.38
CA ALA A 47 -1.21 27.83 -17.06
C ALA A 47 -2.13 28.08 -15.85
N SER A 48 -1.63 27.84 -14.63
CA SER A 48 -2.34 28.13 -13.39
C SER A 48 -1.56 29.11 -12.49
N PRO A 49 -2.24 30.06 -11.81
CA PRO A 49 -1.61 30.90 -10.79
C PRO A 49 -1.24 30.13 -9.52
N ASN A 50 -1.84 28.96 -9.28
CA ASN A 50 -1.46 28.08 -8.18
C ASN A 50 -0.27 27.19 -8.62
N ARG A 51 0.87 27.29 -7.93
CA ARG A 51 2.09 26.51 -8.22
C ARG A 51 1.82 25.01 -8.24
N TYR A 52 0.94 24.52 -7.37
CA TYR A 52 0.56 23.11 -7.31
C TYR A 52 -0.09 22.64 -8.62
N ASP A 53 -0.94 23.47 -9.23
CA ASP A 53 -1.66 23.12 -10.46
C ASP A 53 -0.77 23.21 -11.72
N GLN A 54 0.35 23.93 -11.66
CA GLN A 54 1.27 24.08 -12.80
C GLN A 54 1.79 22.72 -13.28
N VAL A 55 1.98 21.78 -12.35
CA VAL A 55 2.40 20.41 -12.63
C VAL A 55 1.41 19.48 -11.93
N PRO A 56 0.35 18.99 -12.61
CA PRO A 56 -0.69 18.21 -11.97
C PRO A 56 -0.13 17.03 -11.17
N TYR A 57 -0.61 16.84 -9.95
CA TYR A 57 -0.14 15.75 -9.10
C TYR A 57 -0.76 14.43 -9.57
N LEU A 58 0.03 13.37 -9.60
CA LEU A 58 -0.47 12.04 -9.97
C LEU A 58 -1.30 11.47 -8.82
N SER A 59 -2.61 11.68 -8.89
CA SER A 59 -3.56 11.12 -7.93
C SER A 59 -3.67 9.61 -8.11
N ARG A 60 -3.13 8.84 -7.15
CA ARG A 60 -3.04 7.36 -7.20
C ARG A 60 -3.73 6.72 -5.99
N PRO A 61 -4.22 5.47 -6.12
CA PRO A 61 -4.68 4.72 -4.97
C PRO A 61 -3.53 4.41 -4.01
N GLN A 62 -3.77 4.61 -2.71
CA GLN A 62 -2.83 4.29 -1.63
C GLN A 62 -3.36 3.12 -0.79
N PRO A 63 -2.90 1.86 -0.99
CA PRO A 63 -3.42 0.67 -0.33
C PRO A 63 -3.51 0.78 1.20
N ASP A 64 -2.52 1.41 1.83
CA ASP A 64 -2.43 1.49 3.29
C ASP A 64 -3.37 2.56 3.90
N SER A 65 -3.96 3.42 3.06
CA SER A 65 -4.99 4.37 3.48
C SER A 65 -6.41 3.79 3.37
N HIS A 66 -6.56 2.61 2.74
CA HIS A 66 -7.87 2.06 2.43
C HIS A 66 -8.66 1.73 3.72
N PRO A 67 -9.91 2.20 3.89
CA PRO A 67 -10.68 2.01 5.12
C PRO A 67 -10.81 0.56 5.58
N ASN A 68 -10.96 -0.42 4.66
CA ASN A 68 -10.95 -1.84 5.02
C ASN A 68 -9.65 -2.30 5.73
N HIS A 69 -8.50 -1.72 5.38
CA HIS A 69 -7.21 -1.96 6.04
C HIS A 69 -7.14 -1.24 7.39
N LEU A 70 -7.61 0.01 7.46
CA LEU A 70 -7.67 0.79 8.70
C LEU A 70 -8.59 0.13 9.74
N ALA A 71 -9.76 -0.32 9.29
CA ALA A 71 -10.75 -1.04 10.09
C ALA A 71 -10.17 -2.36 10.63
N ALA A 72 -9.48 -3.12 9.77
CA ALA A 72 -8.86 -4.36 10.18
C ALA A 72 -7.84 -4.16 11.30
N GLN A 73 -7.03 -3.10 11.22
CA GLN A 73 -6.04 -2.79 12.27
C GLN A 73 -6.68 -2.32 13.58
N ALA A 74 -7.66 -1.43 13.51
CA ALA A 74 -8.40 -1.01 14.70
C ALA A 74 -9.09 -2.21 15.36
N ARG A 75 -9.72 -3.09 14.57
CA ARG A 75 -10.34 -4.32 15.08
C ARG A 75 -9.33 -5.32 15.65
N PHE A 76 -8.19 -5.49 14.99
CA PHE A 76 -7.08 -6.33 15.47
C PHE A 76 -6.58 -5.86 16.85
N LEU A 77 -6.56 -4.54 17.07
CA LEU A 77 -6.23 -3.90 18.33
C LEU A 77 -7.44 -3.73 19.28
N GLY A 78 -8.50 -4.52 19.10
CA GLY A 78 -9.61 -4.61 20.04
C GLY A 78 -10.65 -3.48 19.99
N LEU A 79 -10.61 -2.62 18.96
CA LEU A 79 -11.64 -1.61 18.74
C LEU A 79 -12.78 -2.17 17.88
N ASP A 80 -13.85 -1.38 17.71
CA ASP A 80 -15.03 -1.75 16.94
C ASP A 80 -15.35 -0.68 15.88
N PRO A 81 -14.53 -0.58 14.81
CA PRO A 81 -14.69 0.43 13.77
C PRO A 81 -15.85 0.08 12.83
N VAL A 82 -16.36 1.08 12.10
CA VAL A 82 -17.45 0.88 11.12
C VAL A 82 -16.93 0.17 9.87
N PRO A 83 -17.53 -0.97 9.43
CA PRO A 83 -17.11 -1.63 8.19
C PRO A 83 -17.14 -0.69 6.98
N VAL A 84 -16.21 -0.86 6.04
CA VAL A 84 -16.06 0.04 4.88
C VAL A 84 -17.33 0.16 4.04
N GLU A 85 -18.17 -0.88 3.96
CA GLU A 85 -19.41 -0.88 3.18
C GLU A 85 -20.46 0.11 3.71
N GLN A 86 -20.36 0.50 4.97
CA GLN A 86 -21.33 1.35 5.67
C GLN A 86 -20.72 2.68 6.11
N SER A 87 -19.44 2.90 5.81
CA SER A 87 -18.69 4.00 6.38
C SER A 87 -18.87 5.31 5.62
N ARG A 88 -18.56 6.39 6.31
CA ARG A 88 -18.35 7.70 5.71
C ARG A 88 -16.88 8.10 5.80
N VAL A 89 -16.27 8.40 4.66
CA VAL A 89 -14.83 8.62 4.51
C VAL A 89 -14.55 10.05 4.06
N LEU A 90 -13.64 10.74 4.73
CA LEU A 90 -13.12 12.05 4.33
C LEU A 90 -11.66 11.89 3.86
N GLU A 91 -11.31 12.45 2.72
CA GLU A 91 -9.92 12.65 2.32
C GLU A 91 -9.58 14.14 2.26
N LEU A 92 -8.57 14.54 3.04
CA LEU A 92 -8.00 15.88 3.09
C LEU A 92 -6.85 15.98 2.09
N GLY A 93 -6.98 16.87 1.11
CA GLY A 93 -6.04 16.98 -0.02
C GLY A 93 -6.22 15.85 -1.03
N CYS A 94 -7.45 15.65 -1.50
CA CYS A 94 -7.80 14.50 -2.35
C CYS A 94 -7.30 14.63 -3.79
N ALA A 95 -6.85 15.81 -4.23
CA ALA A 95 -6.59 16.14 -5.63
C ALA A 95 -7.78 15.70 -6.52
N GLN A 96 -7.53 14.90 -7.56
CA GLN A 96 -8.58 14.35 -8.45
C GLN A 96 -9.37 13.18 -7.85
N ALA A 97 -9.14 12.86 -6.57
CA ALA A 97 -9.73 11.75 -5.86
C ALA A 97 -9.36 10.37 -6.42
N GLY A 98 -8.16 10.21 -6.99
CA GLY A 98 -7.64 8.92 -7.45
C GLY A 98 -7.54 7.87 -6.34
N ASN A 99 -7.50 8.29 -5.08
CA ASN A 99 -7.62 7.41 -3.92
C ASN A 99 -9.08 7.06 -3.58
N LEU A 100 -10.04 7.99 -3.68
CA LEU A 100 -11.44 7.72 -3.36
C LEU A 100 -12.23 7.04 -4.49
N LEU A 101 -11.92 7.35 -5.76
CA LEU A 101 -12.65 6.85 -6.93
C LEU A 101 -12.74 5.31 -6.96
N PRO A 102 -11.65 4.54 -6.77
CA PRO A 102 -11.72 3.08 -6.73
C PRO A 102 -12.59 2.57 -5.58
N MET A 103 -12.59 3.28 -4.43
CA MET A 103 -13.39 2.92 -3.26
C MET A 103 -14.88 3.23 -3.47
N ALA A 104 -15.21 4.37 -4.07
CA ALA A 104 -16.58 4.77 -4.39
C ALA A 104 -17.24 3.79 -5.35
N VAL A 105 -16.51 3.35 -6.37
CA VAL A 105 -16.94 2.26 -7.29
C VAL A 105 -17.04 0.93 -6.54
N ALA A 106 -16.29 0.73 -5.45
CA ALA A 106 -16.26 -0.52 -4.70
C ALA A 106 -17.38 -0.70 -3.69
N PHE A 107 -17.80 0.40 -3.10
CA PHE A 107 -18.71 0.40 -1.97
C PHE A 107 -19.82 1.41 -2.25
N PRO A 108 -20.80 1.07 -3.12
CA PRO A 108 -21.84 1.99 -3.55
C PRO A 108 -22.75 2.48 -2.40
N THR A 109 -22.75 1.77 -1.26
CA THR A 109 -23.49 2.12 -0.04
C THR A 109 -22.70 3.02 0.92
N ALA A 110 -21.36 3.03 0.82
CA ALA A 110 -20.50 3.91 1.60
C ALA A 110 -20.47 5.32 0.99
N GLN A 111 -20.13 6.32 1.79
CA GLN A 111 -20.11 7.73 1.37
C GLN A 111 -18.68 8.27 1.41
N PHE A 112 -18.23 8.90 0.33
CA PHE A 112 -16.88 9.42 0.18
C PHE A 112 -16.92 10.93 -0.05
N VAL A 113 -16.14 11.67 0.74
CA VAL A 113 -15.99 13.12 0.61
C VAL A 113 -14.52 13.44 0.41
N GLY A 114 -14.20 14.14 -0.67
CA GLY A 114 -12.85 14.64 -0.94
C GLY A 114 -12.81 16.16 -0.85
N LEU A 115 -11.82 16.70 -0.16
CA LEU A 115 -11.53 18.13 -0.12
C LEU A 115 -10.17 18.38 -0.76
N ASP A 116 -10.09 19.39 -1.64
CA ASP A 116 -8.82 19.93 -2.13
C ASP A 116 -8.92 21.43 -2.40
N ALA A 117 -7.81 22.14 -2.20
CA ALA A 117 -7.72 23.57 -2.48
C ALA A 117 -7.56 23.87 -3.99
N SER A 118 -7.24 22.87 -4.81
CA SER A 118 -7.18 23.00 -6.27
C SER A 118 -8.56 22.83 -6.91
N ALA A 119 -9.10 23.91 -7.46
CA ALA A 119 -10.30 23.85 -8.29
C ALA A 119 -10.10 22.99 -9.56
N VAL A 120 -8.87 22.96 -10.10
CA VAL A 120 -8.53 22.18 -11.31
C VAL A 120 -8.61 20.69 -11.03
N GLU A 121 -7.99 20.23 -9.94
CA GLU A 121 -7.99 18.82 -9.57
C GLU A 121 -9.41 18.36 -9.19
N ILE A 122 -10.17 19.17 -8.44
CA ILE A 122 -11.57 18.87 -8.11
C ILE A 122 -12.45 18.80 -9.36
N ALA A 123 -12.28 19.71 -10.33
CA ALA A 123 -13.03 19.65 -11.58
C ALA A 123 -12.67 18.41 -12.41
N ALA A 124 -11.41 17.96 -12.40
CA ALA A 124 -11.00 16.71 -13.04
C ALA A 124 -11.64 15.49 -12.37
N GLY A 125 -11.60 15.40 -11.03
CA GLY A 125 -12.25 14.31 -10.29
C GLY A 125 -13.76 14.27 -10.48
N ARG A 126 -14.43 15.44 -10.49
CA ARG A 126 -15.89 15.53 -10.72
C ARG A 126 -16.28 15.02 -12.11
N ARG A 127 -15.48 15.28 -13.14
CA ARG A 127 -15.71 14.71 -14.49
C ARG A 127 -15.68 13.19 -14.48
N ILE A 128 -14.69 12.58 -13.80
CA ILE A 128 -14.61 11.12 -13.69
C ILE A 128 -15.81 10.56 -12.92
N ARG A 129 -16.19 11.21 -11.81
CA ARG A 129 -17.40 10.86 -11.03
C ARG A 129 -18.65 10.88 -11.90
N ASP A 130 -18.83 11.94 -12.69
CA ASP A 130 -20.02 12.14 -13.54
C ASP A 130 -20.05 11.13 -14.70
N ASP A 131 -18.92 10.91 -15.37
CA ASP A 131 -18.77 9.91 -16.44
C ASP A 131 -19.06 8.47 -15.95
N LEU A 132 -18.75 8.18 -14.68
CA LEU A 132 -19.04 6.90 -14.02
C LEU A 132 -20.37 6.89 -13.25
N ALA A 133 -21.15 7.98 -13.29
CA ALA A 133 -22.43 8.17 -12.60
C ALA A 133 -22.41 7.87 -11.09
N LEU A 134 -21.28 8.14 -10.40
CA LEU A 134 -21.11 7.85 -8.99
C LEU A 134 -21.91 8.82 -8.11
N GLN A 135 -22.89 8.29 -7.38
CA GLN A 135 -23.76 9.09 -6.49
C GLN A 135 -23.22 9.23 -5.06
N ASN A 136 -22.21 8.44 -4.72
CA ASN A 136 -21.67 8.32 -3.37
C ASN A 136 -20.31 9.00 -3.17
N LEU A 137 -19.92 9.88 -4.11
CA LEU A 137 -18.67 10.63 -4.07
C LEU A 137 -18.94 12.13 -4.20
N ASP A 138 -18.65 12.88 -3.14
CA ASP A 138 -18.76 14.34 -3.07
C ASP A 138 -17.37 14.98 -3.04
N LEU A 139 -17.01 15.69 -4.10
CA LEU A 139 -15.71 16.39 -4.22
C LEU A 139 -15.91 17.88 -4.06
N ARG A 140 -15.22 18.48 -3.09
CA ARG A 140 -15.38 19.87 -2.67
C ARG A 140 -14.10 20.66 -2.88
N HIS A 141 -14.20 21.73 -3.65
CA HIS A 141 -13.16 22.74 -3.71
C HIS A 141 -13.30 23.62 -2.47
N ALA A 142 -12.43 23.39 -1.49
CA ALA A 142 -12.48 23.99 -0.17
C ALA A 142 -11.08 23.94 0.46
N ARG A 143 -10.85 24.78 1.46
CA ARG A 143 -9.65 24.75 2.29
C ARG A 143 -9.93 24.09 3.64
N PHE A 144 -8.89 23.73 4.38
CA PHE A 144 -9.06 23.11 5.70
C PHE A 144 -9.83 24.00 6.68
N GLU A 145 -9.74 25.32 6.55
CA GLU A 145 -10.46 26.26 7.40
C GLU A 145 -11.97 26.30 7.12
N ASP A 146 -12.42 25.78 5.97
CA ASP A 146 -13.83 25.74 5.58
C ASP A 146 -14.54 24.48 6.12
N VAL A 147 -13.82 23.57 6.78
CA VAL A 147 -14.39 22.36 7.38
C VAL A 147 -14.88 22.66 8.78
N ASP A 148 -16.18 22.46 9.00
CA ASP A 148 -16.86 22.68 10.26
C ASP A 148 -17.79 21.52 10.64
N GLU A 149 -18.56 21.68 11.71
CA GLU A 149 -19.52 20.71 12.21
C GLU A 149 -20.65 20.36 11.21
N THR A 150 -20.96 21.25 10.25
CA THR A 150 -22.01 21.02 9.23
C THR A 150 -21.60 19.96 8.22
N TRP A 151 -20.29 19.70 8.09
CA TRP A 151 -19.78 18.58 7.30
C TRP A 151 -20.11 17.23 7.96
N GLY A 152 -20.50 17.21 9.23
CA GLY A 152 -20.84 16.02 9.98
C GLY A 152 -19.63 15.17 10.35
N LEU A 153 -19.91 13.94 10.78
CA LEU A 153 -18.90 12.99 11.24
C LEU A 153 -18.48 12.00 10.15
N PHE A 154 -17.25 11.51 10.25
CA PHE A 154 -16.62 10.55 9.35
C PHE A 154 -16.03 9.40 10.16
N ASP A 155 -16.20 8.18 9.68
CA ASP A 155 -15.62 6.98 10.31
C ASP A 155 -14.16 6.80 9.95
N TYR A 156 -13.75 7.36 8.81
CA TYR A 156 -12.36 7.37 8.38
C TYR A 156 -12.00 8.75 7.87
N ILE A 157 -10.88 9.29 8.36
CA ILE A 157 -10.31 10.55 7.84
C ILE A 157 -8.91 10.24 7.34
N ILE A 158 -8.65 10.52 6.07
CA ILE A 158 -7.40 10.23 5.37
C ILE A 158 -6.71 11.56 5.05
N CYS A 159 -5.45 11.68 5.44
CA CYS A 159 -4.58 12.81 5.09
C CYS A 159 -3.24 12.23 4.60
N HIS A 160 -3.14 11.97 3.30
CA HIS A 160 -1.97 11.33 2.70
C HIS A 160 -1.15 12.33 1.89
N GLY A 161 0.13 12.51 2.24
CA GLY A 161 1.05 13.34 1.45
C GLY A 161 0.76 14.84 1.55
N VAL A 162 0.15 15.28 2.66
CA VAL A 162 -0.26 16.69 2.88
C VAL A 162 0.40 17.28 4.11
N TYR A 163 0.38 16.58 5.25
CA TYR A 163 0.70 17.16 6.56
C TYR A 163 2.08 17.84 6.63
N SER A 164 3.11 17.27 6.01
CA SER A 164 4.45 17.88 5.97
C SER A 164 4.59 19.04 4.98
N TRP A 165 3.68 19.18 4.02
CA TRP A 165 3.78 20.14 2.91
C TRP A 165 2.95 21.41 3.12
N VAL A 166 2.33 21.53 4.29
CA VAL A 166 1.51 22.68 4.68
C VAL A 166 2.11 23.37 5.89
N ASP A 167 1.75 24.63 6.10
CA ASP A 167 2.26 25.40 7.22
C ASP A 167 1.71 24.92 8.58
N ALA A 168 2.30 25.41 9.67
CA ALA A 168 1.92 25.04 11.03
C ALA A 168 0.45 25.38 11.37
N ALA A 169 -0.17 26.37 10.72
CA ALA A 169 -1.57 26.71 10.95
C ALA A 169 -2.49 25.66 10.30
N ALA A 170 -2.21 25.29 9.06
CA ALA A 170 -2.90 24.21 8.36
C ALA A 170 -2.71 22.85 9.07
N GLN A 171 -1.52 22.55 9.59
CA GLN A 171 -1.29 21.33 10.38
C GLN A 171 -2.18 21.26 11.62
N ARG A 172 -2.34 22.37 12.36
CA ARG A 172 -3.26 22.45 13.51
C ARG A 172 -4.71 22.26 13.07
N GLN A 173 -5.10 22.88 11.96
CA GLN A 173 -6.44 22.74 11.41
C GLN A 173 -6.74 21.29 11.01
N ILE A 174 -5.80 20.61 10.34
CA ILE A 174 -5.92 19.18 10.01
C ILE A 174 -6.20 18.35 11.27
N LEU A 175 -5.42 18.54 12.34
CA LEU A 175 -5.64 17.81 13.60
C LEU A 175 -6.96 18.18 14.29
N SER A 176 -7.44 19.42 14.15
CA SER A 176 -8.78 19.81 14.63
C SER A 176 -9.88 19.08 13.88
N ILE A 177 -9.84 19.07 12.54
CA ILE A 177 -10.80 18.31 11.71
C ILE A 177 -10.80 16.83 12.10
N CYS A 178 -9.60 16.24 12.23
CA CYS A 178 -9.43 14.85 12.64
C CYS A 178 -10.01 14.54 14.03
N ARG A 179 -10.24 15.53 14.89
CA ARG A 179 -10.90 15.37 16.18
C ARG A 179 -12.39 15.70 16.12
N ASP A 180 -12.75 16.82 15.52
CA ASP A 180 -14.08 17.40 15.59
C ASP A 180 -15.06 16.69 14.62
N ASN A 181 -14.55 16.22 13.48
CA ASN A 181 -15.33 15.53 12.46
C ASN A 181 -15.15 14.00 12.49
N LEU A 182 -14.47 13.42 13.48
CA LEU A 182 -14.27 11.97 13.58
C LEU A 182 -15.39 11.32 14.39
N SER A 183 -16.00 10.26 13.86
CA SER A 183 -17.03 9.49 14.56
C SER A 183 -16.44 8.81 15.82
N PRO A 184 -17.26 8.40 16.80
CA PRO A 184 -16.77 7.86 18.08
C PRO A 184 -15.81 6.66 17.97
N GLN A 185 -15.99 5.84 16.94
CA GLN A 185 -15.16 4.66 16.64
C GLN A 185 -14.24 4.88 15.43
N GLY A 186 -14.12 6.14 14.98
CA GLY A 186 -13.44 6.47 13.75
C GLY A 186 -11.93 6.32 13.84
N VAL A 187 -11.30 6.12 12.68
CA VAL A 187 -9.85 5.99 12.53
C VAL A 187 -9.33 7.05 11.58
N VAL A 188 -8.30 7.78 12.02
CA VAL A 188 -7.59 8.76 11.21
C VAL A 188 -6.33 8.13 10.66
N TYR A 189 -6.02 8.38 9.40
CA TYR A 189 -4.74 8.07 8.76
C TYR A 189 -4.04 9.38 8.41
N ILE A 190 -2.79 9.57 8.85
CA ILE A 190 -1.95 10.71 8.44
C ILE A 190 -0.58 10.20 8.02
N SER A 191 -0.12 10.59 6.84
CA SER A 191 1.26 10.35 6.40
C SER A 191 2.09 11.63 6.39
N TYR A 192 3.36 11.51 6.78
CA TYR A 192 4.24 12.67 6.97
C TYR A 192 5.72 12.28 6.94
N ASN A 193 6.55 13.25 6.59
CA ASN A 193 8.00 13.17 6.55
C ASN A 193 8.58 13.20 7.96
N LEU A 194 9.61 12.37 8.19
CA LEU A 194 10.12 12.10 9.52
C LEU A 194 11.60 12.46 9.69
N LEU A 195 11.95 13.00 10.87
CA LEU A 195 13.32 13.07 11.36
C LEU A 195 13.69 11.81 12.16
N PRO A 196 14.96 11.33 12.10
CA PRO A 196 16.11 11.94 11.43
C PRO A 196 16.22 11.66 9.92
N GLY A 197 15.40 10.75 9.35
CA GLY A 197 15.54 10.28 7.96
C GLY A 197 15.56 11.39 6.90
N TRP A 198 14.93 12.53 7.19
CA TRP A 198 14.94 13.70 6.31
C TRP A 198 16.17 14.60 6.40
N TYR A 199 17.03 14.49 7.42
CA TYR A 199 18.18 15.40 7.58
C TYR A 199 19.11 15.39 6.37
N GLN A 200 19.28 14.23 5.72
CA GLN A 200 20.12 14.11 4.53
C GLN A 200 19.52 14.77 3.28
N ARG A 201 18.18 14.90 3.22
CA ARG A 201 17.46 15.49 2.09
C ARG A 201 17.40 17.01 2.19
N LEU A 202 17.39 17.57 3.39
CA LEU A 202 17.20 19.01 3.62
C LEU A 202 18.27 19.88 2.94
N PRO A 203 19.58 19.62 3.07
CA PRO A 203 20.60 20.39 2.35
C PRO A 203 20.50 20.28 0.82
N LEU A 204 20.15 19.10 0.30
CA LEU A 204 19.99 18.87 -1.14
C LEU A 204 18.80 19.66 -1.69
N ARG A 205 17.70 19.67 -0.93
CA ARG A 205 16.50 20.44 -1.22
C ARG A 205 16.77 21.94 -1.21
N GLU A 206 17.50 22.44 -0.23
CA GLU A 206 17.94 23.85 -0.16
C GLU A 206 18.80 24.23 -1.38
N LEU A 207 19.77 23.38 -1.76
CA LEU A 207 20.58 23.61 -2.94
C LEU A 207 19.74 23.66 -4.22
N MET A 208 18.84 22.69 -4.42
CA MET A 208 17.93 22.66 -5.57
C MET A 208 17.03 23.89 -5.60
N GLY A 209 16.49 24.32 -4.45
CA GLY A 209 15.70 25.56 -4.34
C GLY A 209 16.50 26.79 -4.79
N ARG A 210 17.74 26.94 -4.34
CA ARG A 210 18.62 28.06 -4.75
C ARG A 210 18.95 28.05 -6.23
N MET A 211 19.24 26.89 -6.79
CA MET A 211 19.59 26.74 -8.21
C MET A 211 18.38 26.91 -9.14
N THR A 212 17.17 26.89 -8.60
CA THR A 212 15.91 27.09 -9.35
C THR A 212 15.27 28.46 -9.12
N GLU A 213 15.87 29.29 -8.27
CA GLU A 213 15.35 30.62 -7.95
C GLU A 213 15.32 31.51 -9.21
N GLY A 214 14.19 32.19 -9.43
CA GLY A 214 13.98 33.05 -10.59
C GLY A 214 13.72 32.33 -11.92
N ILE A 215 13.74 30.99 -11.95
CA ILE A 215 13.37 30.22 -13.15
C ILE A 215 11.83 30.16 -13.26
N PRO A 216 11.21 30.65 -14.34
CA PRO A 216 9.75 30.78 -14.41
C PRO A 216 9.03 29.47 -14.76
N ARG A 217 9.60 28.63 -15.62
CA ARG A 217 8.95 27.38 -16.07
C ARG A 217 9.29 26.22 -15.14
N ALA A 218 8.30 25.36 -14.85
CA ALA A 218 8.48 24.22 -13.98
C ALA A 218 9.43 23.17 -14.58
N SER A 219 9.39 22.98 -15.90
CA SER A 219 10.31 22.11 -16.65
C SER A 219 11.76 22.55 -16.50
N ASP A 220 11.99 23.85 -16.60
CA ASP A 220 13.31 24.43 -16.50
C ASP A 220 13.80 24.38 -15.03
N GLN A 221 12.90 24.54 -14.06
CA GLN A 221 13.21 24.32 -12.64
C GLN A 221 13.61 22.87 -12.36
N VAL A 222 12.87 21.87 -12.85
CA VAL A 222 13.21 20.46 -12.61
C VAL A 222 14.54 20.10 -13.29
N ALA A 223 14.79 20.59 -14.51
CA ALA A 223 16.06 20.39 -15.19
C ALA A 223 17.23 20.99 -14.37
N ALA A 224 17.08 22.22 -13.86
CA ALA A 224 18.08 22.87 -13.02
C ALA A 224 18.28 22.16 -11.66
N ALA A 225 17.21 21.61 -11.07
CA ALA A 225 17.29 20.84 -9.83
C ALA A 225 18.11 19.55 -10.01
N ARG A 226 17.90 18.82 -11.12
CA ARG A 226 18.71 17.63 -11.46
C ARG A 226 20.18 18.02 -11.68
N GLU A 227 20.43 19.11 -12.39
CA GLU A 227 21.79 19.59 -12.62
C GLU A 227 22.47 20.04 -11.33
N ALA A 228 21.73 20.57 -10.34
CA ALA A 228 22.28 20.96 -9.04
C ALA A 228 22.94 19.79 -8.30
N LEU A 229 22.34 18.60 -8.31
CA LEU A 229 22.92 17.41 -7.68
C LEU A 229 24.19 16.96 -8.39
N ARG A 230 24.18 16.92 -9.73
CA ARG A 230 25.35 16.56 -10.55
C ARG A 230 26.48 17.59 -10.41
N PHE A 231 26.14 18.86 -10.29
CA PHE A 231 27.09 19.94 -10.02
C PHE A 231 27.74 19.76 -8.65
N LEU A 232 26.95 19.48 -7.61
CA LEU A 232 27.46 19.21 -6.26
C LEU A 232 28.39 18.00 -6.26
N ALA A 233 27.95 16.86 -6.80
CA ALA A 233 28.74 15.64 -6.87
C ALA A 233 30.09 15.86 -7.57
N ARG A 234 30.15 16.63 -8.67
CA ARG A 234 31.40 16.94 -9.38
C ARG A 234 32.30 17.95 -8.67
N SER A 235 31.72 18.79 -7.81
CA SER A 235 32.43 19.89 -7.13
C SER A 235 33.07 19.47 -5.81
N LEU A 236 32.71 18.30 -5.27
CA LEU A 236 33.31 17.77 -4.04
C LEU A 236 34.77 17.33 -4.29
N PRO A 237 35.72 17.62 -3.37
CA PRO A 237 37.08 17.11 -3.44
C PRO A 237 37.13 15.61 -3.11
N GLU A 238 38.23 14.93 -3.48
CA GLU A 238 38.40 13.49 -3.21
C GLU A 238 38.31 13.13 -1.71
N SER A 239 38.65 14.06 -0.81
CA SER A 239 38.54 13.86 0.63
C SER A 239 37.10 13.70 1.14
N GLU A 240 36.10 14.11 0.35
CA GLU A 240 34.67 14.09 0.71
C GLU A 240 33.92 12.93 0.03
N GLU A 241 34.59 11.80 -0.16
CA GLU A 241 34.05 10.65 -0.92
C GLU A 241 32.72 10.12 -0.38
N HIS A 242 32.55 10.02 0.94
CA HIS A 242 31.30 9.55 1.54
C HIS A 242 30.12 10.48 1.23
N TYR A 243 30.35 11.80 1.22
CA TYR A 243 29.29 12.75 0.88
C TYR A 243 28.99 12.72 -0.62
N ARG A 244 30.01 12.54 -1.47
CA ARG A 244 29.82 12.35 -2.92
C ARG A 244 28.93 11.14 -3.20
N GLN A 245 29.23 9.99 -2.59
CA GLN A 245 28.43 8.77 -2.74
C GLN A 245 26.98 8.97 -2.30
N LEU A 246 26.74 9.73 -1.22
CA LEU A 246 25.39 10.07 -0.79
C LEU A 246 24.66 10.91 -1.84
N VAL A 247 25.29 11.97 -2.38
CA VAL A 247 24.70 12.83 -3.41
C VAL A 247 24.41 12.03 -4.68
N GLU A 248 25.34 11.18 -5.12
CA GLU A 248 25.19 10.32 -6.30
C GLU A 248 24.07 9.29 -6.10
N ALA A 249 23.92 8.71 -4.90
CA ALA A 249 22.80 7.84 -4.58
C ALA A 249 21.46 8.57 -4.70
N TYR A 250 21.37 9.84 -4.29
CA TYR A 250 20.18 10.66 -4.48
C TYR A 250 19.94 11.03 -5.96
N ASP A 251 20.97 11.39 -6.73
CA ASP A 251 20.82 11.65 -8.17
C ASP A 251 20.31 10.41 -8.91
N HIS A 252 20.89 9.24 -8.62
CA HIS A 252 20.44 7.96 -9.17
C HIS A 252 19.00 7.65 -8.76
N HIS A 253 18.65 7.84 -7.49
CA HIS A 253 17.28 7.68 -7.02
C HIS A 253 16.32 8.61 -7.79
N LEU A 254 16.67 9.88 -8.00
CA LEU A 254 15.82 10.82 -8.76
C LEU A 254 15.75 10.51 -10.25
N ALA A 255 16.75 9.85 -10.83
CA ALA A 255 16.74 9.46 -12.25
C ALA A 255 15.57 8.50 -12.57
N ASP A 256 15.21 7.64 -11.62
CA ASP A 256 14.10 6.69 -11.72
C ASP A 256 12.72 7.31 -11.41
N HIS A 257 12.65 8.58 -11.04
CA HIS A 257 11.40 9.26 -10.68
C HIS A 257 10.95 10.25 -11.75
N LEU A 258 9.63 10.34 -11.92
CA LEU A 258 8.98 11.33 -12.77
C LEU A 258 9.32 12.75 -12.31
N ASP A 259 9.42 13.66 -13.26
CA ASP A 259 9.70 15.07 -12.98
C ASP A 259 8.65 15.72 -12.05
N THR A 260 7.41 15.23 -12.09
CA THR A 260 6.34 15.63 -11.16
C THR A 260 6.73 15.39 -9.70
N TYR A 261 7.39 14.26 -9.40
CA TYR A 261 7.86 13.94 -8.05
C TYR A 261 8.92 14.95 -7.60
N ILE A 262 9.88 15.29 -8.46
CA ILE A 262 10.93 16.26 -8.10
C ILE A 262 10.32 17.64 -7.81
N PHE A 263 9.38 18.07 -8.65
CA PHE A 263 8.72 19.36 -8.49
C PHE A 263 7.97 19.47 -7.16
N HIS A 264 7.16 18.46 -6.82
CA HIS A 264 6.36 18.47 -5.59
C HIS A 264 7.18 18.16 -4.32
N GLU A 265 8.17 17.27 -4.41
CA GLU A 265 8.95 16.82 -3.25
C GLU A 265 10.11 17.78 -2.93
N TYR A 266 10.88 18.22 -3.93
CA TYR A 266 12.11 18.98 -3.71
C TYR A 266 11.94 20.48 -4.01
N LEU A 267 10.94 20.86 -4.81
CA LEU A 267 10.73 22.26 -5.19
C LEU A 267 9.45 22.88 -4.63
N SER A 268 8.67 22.15 -3.83
CA SER A 268 7.59 22.75 -3.04
C SER A 268 8.16 23.80 -2.08
N PRO A 269 7.46 24.90 -1.73
CA PRO A 269 7.99 25.91 -0.81
C PRO A 269 8.12 25.43 0.64
N SER A 270 7.25 24.51 1.07
CA SER A 270 7.16 24.08 2.47
C SER A 270 7.41 22.59 2.58
N ASN A 271 8.31 22.19 3.48
CA ASN A 271 8.39 20.83 3.98
C ASN A 271 8.83 20.86 5.44
N GLU A 272 7.96 20.48 6.37
CA GLU A 272 8.26 20.38 7.80
C GLU A 272 8.31 18.88 8.19
N PRO A 273 9.47 18.21 8.04
CA PRO A 273 9.65 16.91 8.64
C PRO A 273 9.69 17.06 10.16
N ILE A 274 9.11 16.08 10.87
CA ILE A 274 8.91 16.14 12.31
C ILE A 274 9.39 14.84 12.97
N TYR A 275 9.78 14.87 14.24
CA TYR A 275 9.99 13.62 14.97
C TYR A 275 8.65 12.96 15.34
N PHE A 276 8.64 11.63 15.45
CA PHE A 276 7.42 10.87 15.76
C PHE A 276 6.81 11.30 17.11
N HIS A 277 7.60 11.39 18.17
CA HIS A 277 7.11 11.81 19.49
C HIS A 277 6.53 13.23 19.49
N GLU A 278 7.04 14.14 18.64
CA GLU A 278 6.50 15.50 18.51
C GLU A 278 5.15 15.50 17.79
N PHE A 279 5.02 14.70 16.73
CA PHE A 279 3.74 14.49 16.05
C PHE A 279 2.70 13.92 17.00
N ILE A 280 3.03 12.87 17.76
CA ILE A 280 2.12 12.29 18.75
C ILE A 280 1.74 13.30 19.83
N ARG A 281 2.69 14.14 20.29
CA ARG A 281 2.37 15.22 21.24
C ARG A 281 1.40 16.25 20.65
N ARG A 282 1.53 16.60 19.36
CA ARG A 282 0.59 17.48 18.65
C ARG A 282 -0.80 16.83 18.55
N ALA A 283 -0.88 15.56 18.14
CA ALA A 283 -2.14 14.82 18.09
C ALA A 283 -2.81 14.71 19.48
N TRP A 284 -2.02 14.45 20.52
CA TRP A 284 -2.49 14.36 21.90
C TRP A 284 -3.10 15.66 22.42
N ALA A 285 -2.54 16.81 22.05
CA ALA A 285 -3.11 18.12 22.37
C ALA A 285 -4.50 18.34 21.74
N HIS A 286 -4.83 17.63 20.67
CA HIS A 286 -6.13 17.61 20.01
C HIS A 286 -7.02 16.44 20.46
N ASN A 287 -6.75 15.81 21.61
CA ASN A 287 -7.51 14.66 22.13
C ASN A 287 -7.58 13.46 21.17
N LEU A 288 -6.52 13.26 20.39
CA LEU A 288 -6.26 12.06 19.60
C LEU A 288 -5.12 11.27 20.23
N GLN A 289 -5.06 9.96 19.98
CA GLN A 289 -3.97 9.10 20.43
C GLN A 289 -3.49 8.15 19.34
N TYR A 290 -2.27 7.67 19.47
CA TYR A 290 -1.66 6.68 18.60
C TYR A 290 -2.40 5.34 18.65
N LEU A 291 -2.86 4.86 17.50
CA LEU A 291 -3.36 3.50 17.34
C LEU A 291 -2.23 2.55 16.91
N SER A 292 -1.66 2.77 15.73
CA SER A 292 -0.57 1.97 15.14
C SER A 292 0.02 2.70 13.94
N GLU A 293 1.04 2.12 13.30
CA GLU A 293 1.37 2.46 11.91
C GLU A 293 0.48 1.67 10.96
N ALA A 294 0.11 2.28 9.83
CA ALA A 294 -0.63 1.61 8.77
C ALA A 294 0.16 0.41 8.21
N GLU A 295 1.49 0.50 8.21
CA GLU A 295 2.40 -0.60 7.91
C GLU A 295 2.81 -1.28 9.23
N PHE A 296 2.02 -2.26 9.68
CA PHE A 296 2.19 -2.88 10.99
C PHE A 296 3.59 -3.47 11.22
N HIS A 297 4.18 -4.09 10.20
CA HIS A 297 5.55 -4.63 10.25
C HIS A 297 6.62 -3.56 10.58
N SER A 298 6.35 -2.28 10.28
CA SER A 298 7.28 -1.19 10.61
C SER A 298 7.40 -0.93 12.12
N MET A 299 6.43 -1.40 12.91
CA MET A 299 6.45 -1.33 14.37
C MET A 299 7.27 -2.47 15.00
N VAL A 300 7.52 -3.53 14.23
CA VAL A 300 8.26 -4.71 14.68
C VAL A 300 9.75 -4.46 14.45
N PRO A 301 10.66 -4.80 15.39
CA PRO A 301 12.09 -4.59 15.31
C PRO A 301 12.71 -5.74 14.50
N ASP A 302 12.20 -5.94 13.30
CA ASP A 302 12.79 -6.83 12.32
C ASP A 302 14.10 -6.24 11.79
N ASN A 303 15.05 -7.10 11.43
CA ASN A 303 16.40 -6.74 10.97
C ASN A 303 17.33 -6.08 12.02
N ILE A 304 17.02 -6.23 13.31
CA ILE A 304 18.00 -6.01 14.39
C ILE A 304 18.18 -7.31 15.18
N SER A 305 19.34 -7.48 15.81
CA SER A 305 19.58 -8.68 16.59
C SER A 305 18.64 -8.73 17.81
N ALA A 306 18.33 -9.94 18.28
CA ALA A 306 17.51 -10.12 19.49
C ALA A 306 18.10 -9.39 20.72
N GLU A 307 19.43 -9.25 20.76
CA GLU A 307 20.14 -8.51 21.80
C GLU A 307 19.85 -7.01 21.72
N VAL A 308 19.92 -6.40 20.52
CA VAL A 308 19.56 -4.99 20.31
C VAL A 308 18.07 -4.75 20.55
N ALA A 309 17.21 -5.69 20.16
CA ALA A 309 15.78 -5.60 20.45
C ALA A 309 15.51 -5.60 21.96
N ALA A 310 16.12 -6.51 22.73
CA ALA A 310 16.01 -6.53 24.18
C ALA A 310 16.56 -5.24 24.81
N GLU A 311 17.67 -4.74 24.28
CA GLU A 311 18.30 -3.50 24.71
C GLU A 311 17.40 -2.27 24.49
N LEU A 312 16.73 -2.22 23.34
CA LEU A 312 15.76 -1.18 23.00
C LEU A 312 14.58 -1.19 23.96
N HIS A 313 14.01 -2.35 24.24
CA HIS A 313 12.91 -2.49 25.20
C HIS A 313 13.32 -2.09 26.62
N ALA A 314 14.55 -2.42 27.03
CA ALA A 314 15.06 -2.04 28.34
C ALA A 314 15.30 -0.53 28.50
N ARG A 315 15.56 0.19 27.41
CA ARG A 315 15.76 1.65 27.38
C ARG A 315 14.49 2.46 27.22
N ALA A 316 13.51 1.90 26.52
CA ALA A 316 12.25 2.57 26.23
C ALA A 316 11.35 2.62 27.47
N SER A 317 10.75 3.79 27.73
CA SER A 317 9.81 3.96 28.85
C SER A 317 8.39 3.50 28.51
N ASP A 318 8.03 3.51 27.22
CA ASP A 318 6.74 3.15 26.68
C ASP A 318 6.84 2.78 25.20
N LEU A 319 5.71 2.43 24.58
CA LEU A 319 5.62 2.09 23.16
C LEU A 319 6.05 3.26 22.25
N MET A 320 5.79 4.52 22.62
CA MET A 320 6.19 5.65 21.77
C MET A 320 7.71 5.85 21.78
N SER A 321 8.34 5.57 22.91
CA SER A 321 9.80 5.56 23.07
C SER A 321 10.42 4.45 22.20
N VAL A 322 9.82 3.26 22.18
CA VAL A 322 10.23 2.15 21.29
C VAL A 322 10.19 2.60 19.82
N GLU A 323 9.05 3.12 19.37
CA GLU A 323 8.84 3.59 17.99
C GLU A 323 9.84 4.68 17.59
N GLN A 324 10.06 5.67 18.48
CA GLN A 324 11.00 6.76 18.21
C GLN A 324 12.45 6.27 18.13
N LEU A 325 12.85 5.32 18.97
CA LEU A 325 14.19 4.72 18.90
C LEU A 325 14.37 3.90 17.62
N LEU A 326 13.34 3.16 17.19
CA LEU A 326 13.36 2.46 15.90
C LEU A 326 13.52 3.43 14.73
N ASP A 327 12.91 4.62 14.79
CA ASP A 327 13.09 5.64 13.75
C ASP A 327 14.54 6.12 13.65
N PHE A 328 15.25 6.25 14.78
CA PHE A 328 16.68 6.56 14.79
C PHE A 328 17.52 5.41 14.21
N ILE A 329 17.28 4.18 14.65
CA ILE A 329 18.02 2.99 14.21
C ILE A 329 17.86 2.77 12.70
N ARG A 330 16.64 2.97 12.18
CA ARG A 330 16.31 2.74 10.77
C ARG A 330 16.47 3.96 9.88
N ASN A 331 16.86 5.11 10.44
CA ASN A 331 16.88 6.40 9.76
C ASN A 331 15.57 6.65 8.97
N ARG A 332 14.42 6.40 9.60
CA ARG A 332 13.11 6.34 8.93
C ARG A 332 12.75 7.72 8.35
N PRO A 333 12.46 7.84 7.04
CA PRO A 333 12.14 9.12 6.41
C PRO A 333 10.64 9.42 6.34
N PHE A 334 9.78 8.44 6.61
CA PHE A 334 8.34 8.57 6.37
C PHE A 334 7.53 7.67 7.30
N ARG A 335 6.41 8.19 7.81
CA ARG A 335 5.41 7.44 8.61
C ARG A 335 4.03 7.54 7.99
N LYS A 336 3.19 6.55 8.32
CA LYS A 336 1.79 6.44 7.92
C LYS A 336 1.01 6.09 9.18
N THR A 337 0.80 7.07 10.04
CA THR A 337 0.31 6.84 11.40
C THR A 337 -1.21 6.78 11.44
N LEU A 338 -1.74 5.84 12.23
CA LEU A 338 -3.15 5.76 12.58
C LEU A 338 -3.42 6.40 13.93
N LEU A 339 -4.43 7.26 14.00
CA LEU A 339 -4.89 7.89 15.22
C LEU A 339 -6.36 7.56 15.48
N VAL A 340 -6.74 7.58 16.75
CA VAL A 340 -8.13 7.45 17.21
C VAL A 340 -8.42 8.44 18.32
N HIS A 341 -9.69 8.57 18.71
CA HIS A 341 -10.07 9.36 19.89
C HIS A 341 -9.33 8.90 21.15
N ARG A 342 -8.84 9.85 21.95
CA ARG A 342 -8.12 9.59 23.21
C ARG A 342 -8.91 8.77 24.23
N ALA A 343 -10.24 8.75 24.14
CA ALA A 343 -11.10 7.99 25.03
C ALA A 343 -11.12 6.47 24.73
N LEU A 344 -10.71 6.05 23.53
CA LEU A 344 -10.64 4.62 23.18
C LEU A 344 -9.43 3.97 23.87
N VAL A 345 -9.46 2.66 24.06
CA VAL A 345 -8.36 1.93 24.69
C VAL A 345 -7.96 0.77 23.78
N PRO A 346 -6.97 0.97 22.89
CA PRO A 346 -6.48 -0.12 22.04
C PRO A 346 -5.87 -1.24 22.88
N ASN A 347 -6.25 -2.48 22.60
CA ASN A 347 -5.62 -3.66 23.17
C ASN A 347 -4.22 -3.84 22.56
N ARG A 348 -3.19 -3.72 23.40
CA ARG A 348 -1.79 -3.94 23.01
C ARG A 348 -1.40 -5.41 23.08
N HIS A 349 -2.12 -6.26 23.80
CA HIS A 349 -1.84 -7.69 23.91
C HIS A 349 -2.75 -8.47 22.97
N VAL A 350 -2.33 -8.59 21.71
CA VAL A 350 -3.13 -9.25 20.68
C VAL A 350 -2.94 -10.76 20.73
N GLU A 351 -4.05 -11.49 20.84
CA GLU A 351 -4.08 -12.95 20.83
C GLU A 351 -4.68 -13.49 19.51
N VAL A 352 -4.53 -14.79 19.27
CA VAL A 352 -5.09 -15.49 18.09
C VAL A 352 -6.58 -15.21 17.90
N HIS A 353 -7.34 -15.00 18.98
CA HIS A 353 -8.76 -14.69 18.91
C HIS A 353 -9.06 -13.41 18.08
N ALA A 354 -8.14 -12.44 18.03
CA ALA A 354 -8.30 -11.22 17.24
C ALA A 354 -8.41 -11.50 15.72
N LEU A 355 -7.90 -12.64 15.25
CA LEU A 355 -8.01 -13.06 13.84
C LEU A 355 -9.41 -13.56 13.48
N GLN A 356 -10.22 -13.97 14.46
CA GLN A 356 -11.52 -14.62 14.19
C GLN A 356 -12.53 -13.68 13.54
N THR A 357 -12.42 -12.38 13.81
CA THR A 357 -13.31 -11.36 13.23
C THR A 357 -12.74 -10.74 11.95
N LEU A 358 -11.64 -11.27 11.44
CA LEU A 358 -10.91 -10.71 10.31
C LEU A 358 -10.76 -11.74 9.18
N ARG A 359 -10.42 -11.21 8.02
CA ARG A 359 -10.06 -11.97 6.83
C ARG A 359 -8.57 -11.81 6.55
N ILE A 360 -7.95 -12.84 5.99
CA ILE A 360 -6.51 -12.94 5.76
C ILE A 360 -6.28 -13.21 4.28
N SER A 361 -5.47 -12.37 3.63
CA SER A 361 -5.02 -12.54 2.24
C SER A 361 -3.49 -12.61 2.16
N GLY A 362 -2.95 -13.37 1.20
CA GLY A 362 -1.51 -13.49 1.00
C GLY A 362 -0.84 -12.26 0.37
N LYS A 363 0.34 -11.91 0.87
CA LYS A 363 1.34 -10.99 0.29
C LYS A 363 2.71 -11.69 0.22
N LEU A 364 2.69 -12.99 -0.06
CA LEU A 364 3.85 -13.86 0.06
C LEU A 364 3.93 -14.80 -1.14
N GLU A 365 5.13 -15.28 -1.43
CA GLU A 365 5.39 -16.36 -2.38
C GLU A 365 6.28 -17.43 -1.73
N PRO A 366 6.08 -18.72 -2.06
CA PRO A 366 6.99 -19.77 -1.63
C PRO A 366 8.30 -19.68 -2.41
N LEU A 367 9.43 -19.83 -1.72
CA LEU A 367 10.73 -19.85 -2.39
C LEU A 367 11.03 -21.24 -2.95
N GLY A 368 11.60 -21.29 -4.16
CA GLY A 368 12.00 -22.53 -4.82
C GLY A 368 10.92 -23.17 -5.70
N VAL A 369 9.83 -22.47 -6.00
CA VAL A 369 8.82 -22.89 -6.99
C VAL A 369 9.45 -22.95 -8.38
N ARG A 370 9.13 -24.00 -9.14
CA ARG A 370 9.53 -24.16 -10.54
C ARG A 370 8.30 -24.37 -11.40
N GLU A 371 8.28 -23.78 -12.58
CA GLU A 371 7.30 -24.10 -13.62
C GLU A 371 7.92 -25.16 -14.53
N VAL A 372 7.29 -26.34 -14.59
CA VAL A 372 7.71 -27.47 -15.44
C VAL A 372 6.49 -27.93 -16.22
N ASP A 373 6.56 -27.88 -17.56
CA ASP A 373 5.46 -28.26 -18.46
C ASP A 373 4.11 -27.57 -18.17
N GLY A 374 4.15 -26.30 -17.74
CA GLY A 374 2.95 -25.53 -17.39
C GLY A 374 2.31 -25.95 -16.06
N GLN A 375 3.00 -26.78 -15.27
CA GLN A 375 2.61 -27.12 -13.92
C GLN A 375 3.56 -26.50 -12.89
N THR A 376 2.95 -25.80 -11.93
CA THR A 376 3.62 -25.28 -10.76
C THR A 376 4.10 -26.43 -9.88
N GLN A 377 5.41 -26.68 -9.89
CA GLN A 377 6.06 -27.63 -9.01
C GLN A 377 6.57 -26.90 -7.77
N LEU A 378 5.95 -27.21 -6.63
CA LEU A 378 6.47 -26.79 -5.33
C LEU A 378 7.81 -27.51 -5.08
N PRO A 379 8.78 -26.86 -4.42
CA PRO A 379 10.04 -27.51 -4.04
C PRO A 379 9.81 -28.71 -3.10
N PHE A 380 8.65 -28.74 -2.43
CA PHE A 380 8.27 -29.79 -1.49
C PHE A 380 6.79 -30.19 -1.69
N PRO A 381 6.46 -31.49 -1.71
CA PRO A 381 5.08 -31.94 -1.81
C PRO A 381 4.31 -31.65 -0.52
N ARG A 382 3.02 -31.31 -0.64
CA ARG A 382 2.09 -31.22 0.51
C ARG A 382 1.93 -32.63 1.10
N HIS A 383 2.64 -32.93 2.19
CA HIS A 383 2.59 -34.25 2.81
C HIS A 383 2.60 -34.15 4.34
N PRO A 384 1.73 -34.90 5.06
CA PRO A 384 1.66 -34.88 6.53
C PRO A 384 2.98 -35.21 7.24
N GLY A 385 3.87 -35.96 6.60
CA GLY A 385 5.21 -36.32 7.11
C GLY A 385 6.35 -35.41 6.66
N ALA A 386 6.06 -34.29 5.97
CA ALA A 386 7.08 -33.32 5.57
C ALA A 386 7.51 -32.47 6.77
N HIS A 387 8.44 -32.98 7.59
CA HIS A 387 9.02 -32.25 8.73
C HIS A 387 10.11 -31.24 8.33
N ARG A 388 10.09 -30.76 7.08
CA ARG A 388 11.10 -29.81 6.58
C ARG A 388 10.50 -28.41 6.56
N VAL A 389 11.30 -27.45 6.98
CA VAL A 389 10.96 -26.03 6.98
C VAL A 389 10.74 -25.54 5.54
N MET A 390 9.65 -24.81 5.30
CA MET A 390 9.35 -24.21 4.00
C MET A 390 9.55 -22.68 4.09
N PRO A 391 10.45 -22.11 3.27
CA PRO A 391 10.68 -20.69 3.22
C PRO A 391 9.68 -19.97 2.31
N PHE A 392 9.19 -18.83 2.78
CA PHE A 392 8.33 -17.91 2.07
C PHE A 392 8.99 -16.53 2.06
N ARG A 393 8.73 -15.77 1.00
CA ARG A 393 9.17 -14.38 0.85
C ARG A 393 7.94 -13.48 0.75
N GLY A 394 7.86 -12.47 1.60
CA GLY A 394 6.90 -11.39 1.49
C GLY A 394 7.24 -10.46 0.33
N ILE A 395 6.26 -9.73 -0.20
CA ILE A 395 6.47 -8.75 -1.29
C ILE A 395 7.49 -7.66 -0.90
N SER A 396 7.60 -7.34 0.39
CA SER A 396 8.59 -6.40 0.94
C SER A 396 9.98 -7.01 1.17
N GLY A 397 10.18 -8.29 0.80
CA GLY A 397 11.44 -9.02 0.91
C GLY A 397 11.62 -9.80 2.21
N GLY A 398 10.72 -9.65 3.19
CA GLY A 398 10.77 -10.38 4.46
C GLY A 398 10.74 -11.90 4.25
N LEU A 399 11.61 -12.62 4.96
CA LEU A 399 11.65 -14.08 4.91
C LEU A 399 10.90 -14.67 6.10
N PHE A 400 10.13 -15.72 5.84
CA PHE A 400 9.41 -16.45 6.87
C PHE A 400 9.54 -17.94 6.64
N GLU A 401 9.74 -18.67 7.72
CA GLU A 401 9.92 -20.12 7.71
C GLU A 401 8.76 -20.79 8.43
N ALA A 402 8.02 -21.63 7.69
CA ALA A 402 6.96 -22.45 8.27
C ALA A 402 7.49 -23.88 8.52
N ASP A 403 7.46 -24.30 9.78
CA ASP A 403 8.03 -25.54 10.29
C ASP A 403 7.01 -26.66 10.53
N THR A 404 5.71 -26.34 10.52
CA THR A 404 4.63 -27.35 10.61
C THR A 404 3.92 -27.56 9.27
N PRO A 405 3.51 -28.79 8.92
CA PRO A 405 2.74 -29.04 7.68
C PRO A 405 1.46 -28.22 7.59
N LEU A 406 0.79 -27.95 8.73
CA LEU A 406 -0.45 -27.19 8.76
C LEU A 406 -0.20 -25.70 8.49
N SER A 407 0.85 -25.12 9.07
CA SER A 407 1.31 -23.76 8.78
C SER A 407 1.69 -23.59 7.31
N GLN A 408 2.39 -24.57 6.73
CA GLN A 408 2.76 -24.58 5.32
C GLN A 408 1.52 -24.60 4.42
N ALA A 409 0.56 -25.49 4.71
CA ALA A 409 -0.69 -25.57 3.97
C ALA A 409 -1.48 -24.24 4.02
N ALA A 410 -1.52 -23.58 5.18
CA ALA A 410 -2.16 -22.27 5.33
C ALA A 410 -1.51 -21.19 4.47
N LEU A 411 -0.19 -21.03 4.51
CA LEU A 411 0.51 -20.02 3.72
C LEU A 411 0.44 -20.32 2.21
N LEU A 412 0.50 -21.60 1.81
CA LEU A 412 0.33 -21.99 0.42
C LEU A 412 -1.06 -21.67 -0.12
N LEU A 413 -2.13 -21.93 0.66
CA LEU A 413 -3.49 -21.54 0.26
C LEU A 413 -3.61 -20.01 0.09
N LEU A 414 -2.99 -19.23 0.98
CA LEU A 414 -2.99 -17.77 0.86
C LEU A 414 -2.25 -17.28 -0.39
N TRP A 415 -1.16 -17.94 -0.77
CA TRP A 415 -0.46 -17.67 -2.02
C TRP A 415 -1.32 -18.07 -3.23
N GLU A 416 -1.81 -19.30 -3.30
CA GLU A 416 -2.56 -19.84 -4.45
C GLU A 416 -3.84 -19.05 -4.77
N HIS A 417 -4.54 -18.59 -3.74
CA HIS A 417 -5.81 -17.88 -3.90
C HIS A 417 -5.67 -16.36 -3.93
N ARG A 418 -4.44 -15.83 -3.96
CA ARG A 418 -4.22 -14.39 -4.03
C ARG A 418 -4.94 -13.78 -5.26
N PRO A 419 -5.57 -12.60 -5.14
CA PRO A 419 -5.59 -11.72 -3.97
C PRO A 419 -6.79 -11.94 -3.03
N ASN A 420 -7.54 -13.04 -3.14
CA ASN A 420 -8.68 -13.33 -2.26
C ASN A 420 -8.23 -13.53 -0.81
N SER A 421 -9.15 -13.27 0.13
CA SER A 421 -8.96 -13.55 1.54
C SER A 421 -9.85 -14.68 2.06
N PHE A 422 -9.42 -15.25 3.18
CA PHE A 422 -10.15 -16.25 3.95
C PHE A 422 -10.51 -15.70 5.32
N THR A 423 -11.67 -16.04 5.86
CA THR A 423 -11.85 -15.99 7.32
C THR A 423 -10.87 -16.96 7.98
N PHE A 424 -10.44 -16.69 9.21
CA PHE A 424 -9.53 -17.59 9.93
C PHE A 424 -10.03 -19.06 9.97
N GLU A 425 -11.32 -19.28 10.28
CA GLU A 425 -11.92 -20.62 10.32
C GLU A 425 -11.86 -21.36 8.98
N ALA A 426 -12.17 -20.66 7.90
CA ALA A 426 -12.13 -21.23 6.55
C ALA A 426 -10.70 -21.59 6.14
N LEU A 427 -9.72 -20.71 6.43
CA LEU A 427 -8.31 -20.99 6.16
C LEU A 427 -7.87 -22.26 6.91
N LEU A 428 -8.12 -22.32 8.21
CA LEU A 428 -7.77 -23.44 9.06
C LEU A 428 -8.40 -24.76 8.58
N THR A 429 -9.70 -24.74 8.29
CA THR A 429 -10.43 -25.92 7.81
C THR A 429 -9.89 -26.41 6.46
N GLN A 430 -9.62 -25.49 5.54
CA GLN A 430 -9.06 -25.84 4.23
C GLN A 430 -7.61 -26.30 4.32
N SER A 431 -6.81 -25.76 5.24
CA SER A 431 -5.45 -26.25 5.51
C SER A 431 -5.46 -27.70 6.02
N CYS A 432 -6.38 -28.05 6.92
CA CYS A 432 -6.56 -29.43 7.35
C CYS A 432 -6.96 -30.35 6.18
N ALA A 433 -7.93 -29.93 5.36
CA ALA A 433 -8.39 -30.70 4.20
C ALA A 433 -7.28 -30.89 3.15
N ALA A 434 -6.44 -29.86 2.92
CA ALA A 434 -5.30 -29.93 2.01
C ALA A 434 -4.22 -30.94 2.45
N LEU A 435 -4.22 -31.33 3.73
CA LEU A 435 -3.37 -32.40 4.28
C LEU A 435 -4.07 -33.76 4.33
N GLY A 436 -5.27 -33.89 3.76
CA GLY A 436 -6.05 -35.13 3.78
C GLY A 436 -6.71 -35.46 5.12
N ARG A 437 -6.79 -34.49 6.06
CA ARG A 437 -7.46 -34.67 7.35
C ARG A 437 -8.97 -34.55 7.18
N THR A 438 -9.72 -35.46 7.79
CA THR A 438 -11.20 -35.46 7.80
C THR A 438 -11.78 -34.96 9.11
N ASP A 439 -11.00 -34.95 10.19
CA ASP A 439 -11.43 -34.45 11.50
C ASP A 439 -11.47 -32.92 11.54
N PRO A 440 -12.39 -32.32 12.34
CA PRO A 440 -12.44 -30.87 12.51
C PRO A 440 -11.16 -30.33 13.18
N PRO A 441 -10.77 -29.07 12.91
CA PRO A 441 -9.59 -28.46 13.54
C PRO A 441 -9.71 -28.40 15.06
N SER A 442 -8.66 -28.86 15.76
CA SER A 442 -8.54 -28.84 17.22
C SER A 442 -8.10 -27.46 17.75
N ASP A 443 -8.16 -27.27 19.07
CA ASP A 443 -7.63 -26.06 19.72
C ASP A 443 -6.12 -25.88 19.54
N LEU A 444 -5.38 -26.97 19.37
CA LEU A 444 -3.95 -26.92 19.06
C LEU A 444 -3.73 -26.40 17.63
N ASP A 445 -4.47 -26.94 16.65
CA ASP A 445 -4.42 -26.49 15.25
C ASP A 445 -4.72 -24.98 15.14
N ARG A 446 -5.73 -24.52 15.90
CA ARG A 446 -6.10 -23.10 15.99
C ARG A 446 -4.95 -22.24 16.51
N ARG A 447 -4.29 -22.68 17.59
CA ARG A 447 -3.15 -21.94 18.17
C ARG A 447 -1.97 -21.91 17.20
N ASP A 448 -1.63 -23.03 16.57
CA ASP A 448 -0.45 -23.15 15.71
C ASP A 448 -0.59 -22.33 14.43
N VAL A 449 -1.72 -22.45 13.73
CA VAL A 449 -1.99 -21.63 12.54
C VAL A 449 -2.19 -20.18 12.93
N GLY A 450 -2.88 -19.91 14.04
CA GLY A 450 -3.08 -18.55 14.55
C GLY A 450 -1.76 -17.83 14.81
N GLN A 451 -0.83 -18.45 15.54
CA GLN A 451 0.50 -17.89 15.78
C GLN A 451 1.30 -17.71 14.49
N THR A 452 1.17 -18.65 13.56
CA THR A 452 1.81 -18.55 12.23
C THR A 452 1.31 -17.31 11.49
N ILE A 453 -0.01 -17.09 11.43
CA ILE A 453 -0.60 -15.93 10.76
C ILE A 453 -0.24 -14.62 11.46
N LEU A 454 -0.20 -14.59 12.79
CA LEU A 454 0.24 -13.42 13.54
C LEU A 454 1.70 -13.06 13.22
N ALA A 455 2.60 -14.04 13.19
CA ALA A 455 3.99 -13.83 12.85
C ALA A 455 4.18 -13.45 11.37
N ALA A 456 3.41 -14.06 10.45
CA ALA A 456 3.39 -13.67 9.05
C ALA A 456 2.84 -12.24 8.84
N TYR A 457 1.90 -11.79 9.66
CA TYR A 457 1.38 -10.42 9.61
C TYR A 457 2.43 -9.42 10.11
N ALA A 458 3.12 -9.75 11.21
CA ALA A 458 4.25 -8.99 11.73
C ALA A 458 5.38 -8.86 10.70
N GLY A 459 5.66 -9.89 9.90
CA GLY A 459 6.65 -9.87 8.83
C GLY A 459 6.17 -9.36 7.47
N ASP A 460 4.95 -8.81 7.36
CA ASP A 460 4.34 -8.30 6.11
C ASP A 460 4.05 -9.34 5.00
N LEU A 461 3.97 -10.63 5.36
CA LEU A 461 3.63 -11.72 4.44
C LEU A 461 2.13 -11.86 4.20
N VAL A 462 1.29 -11.38 5.11
CA VAL A 462 -0.17 -11.42 4.97
C VAL A 462 -0.78 -10.06 5.22
N ARG A 463 -1.98 -9.85 4.70
CA ARG A 463 -2.79 -8.66 4.97
C ARG A 463 -4.09 -9.05 5.65
N LEU A 464 -4.44 -8.30 6.70
CA LEU A 464 -5.72 -8.40 7.39
C LEU A 464 -6.74 -7.46 6.77
N ARG A 465 -7.99 -7.91 6.69
CA ARG A 465 -9.15 -7.15 6.16
C ARG A 465 -10.34 -7.37 7.07
N MET A 466 -11.19 -6.37 7.23
CA MET A 466 -12.45 -6.52 7.97
C MET A 466 -13.55 -7.06 7.05
N SER A 467 -13.61 -6.51 5.84
CA SER A 467 -14.65 -6.73 4.84
C SER A 467 -14.17 -7.59 3.69
N ARG A 468 -15.11 -8.28 3.02
CA ARG A 468 -14.83 -9.12 1.84
C ARG A 468 -14.37 -8.25 0.65
N GLU A 469 -13.63 -8.87 -0.25
CA GLU A 469 -13.25 -8.32 -1.54
C GLU A 469 -14.47 -7.91 -2.37
N SER A 470 -14.33 -6.81 -3.11
CA SER A 470 -15.31 -6.30 -4.06
C SER A 470 -14.95 -6.64 -5.52
N PHE A 471 -14.22 -7.74 -5.73
CA PHE A 471 -13.75 -8.22 -7.04
C PHE A 471 -13.91 -9.74 -7.15
N GLN A 472 -13.71 -10.26 -8.36
CA GLN A 472 -13.68 -11.69 -8.66
C GLN A 472 -12.30 -12.10 -9.18
N ALA A 473 -11.69 -13.10 -8.56
CA ALA A 473 -10.42 -13.65 -9.04
C ALA A 473 -10.61 -14.73 -10.11
N THR A 474 -11.79 -15.34 -10.18
CA THR A 474 -12.13 -16.37 -11.16
C THR A 474 -12.80 -15.73 -12.37
N VAL A 475 -12.38 -16.16 -13.56
CA VAL A 475 -12.93 -15.69 -14.84
C VAL A 475 -14.31 -16.30 -15.05
N SER A 476 -15.32 -15.47 -15.28
CA SER A 476 -16.66 -15.93 -15.63
C SER A 476 -16.78 -16.25 -17.12
N THR A 477 -17.93 -16.80 -17.54
CA THR A 477 -18.20 -17.06 -18.96
C THR A 477 -18.27 -15.77 -19.79
N GLN A 478 -18.65 -14.65 -19.17
CA GLN A 478 -18.73 -13.34 -19.80
C GLN A 478 -17.99 -12.33 -18.91
N PRO A 479 -16.66 -12.25 -19.02
CA PRO A 479 -15.85 -11.48 -18.09
C PRO A 479 -16.21 -10.00 -18.10
N CYS A 480 -16.37 -9.44 -16.92
CA CYS A 480 -16.64 -8.02 -16.69
C CYS A 480 -15.52 -7.42 -15.85
N ALA A 481 -14.88 -6.37 -16.36
CA ALA A 481 -13.93 -5.57 -15.62
C ALA A 481 -14.61 -4.45 -14.83
N CYS A 482 -13.91 -3.94 -13.82
CA CYS A 482 -14.33 -2.76 -13.07
C CYS A 482 -14.57 -1.55 -14.01
N PRO A 483 -15.69 -0.82 -13.88
CA PRO A 483 -15.99 0.34 -14.73
C PRO A 483 -14.90 1.42 -14.75
N LEU A 484 -14.29 1.70 -13.60
CA LEU A 484 -13.17 2.66 -13.52
C LEU A 484 -11.95 2.19 -14.29
N ALA A 485 -11.60 0.90 -14.18
CA ALA A 485 -10.46 0.33 -14.88
C ALA A 485 -10.65 0.39 -16.41
N ARG A 486 -11.86 0.14 -16.89
CA ARG A 486 -12.23 0.32 -18.30
C ARG A 486 -12.13 1.78 -18.75
N TYR A 487 -12.71 2.69 -17.97
CA TYR A 487 -12.65 4.13 -18.22
C TYR A 487 -11.20 4.63 -18.34
N GLN A 488 -10.32 4.17 -17.44
CA GLN A 488 -8.89 4.50 -17.45
C GLN A 488 -8.19 3.89 -18.66
N ALA A 489 -8.49 2.65 -19.01
CA ALA A 489 -7.91 1.95 -20.16
C ALA A 489 -8.27 2.64 -21.49
N GLU A 490 -9.52 3.07 -21.68
CA GLU A 490 -9.98 3.82 -22.87
C GLU A 490 -9.22 5.13 -23.06
N ARG A 491 -8.71 5.72 -21.97
CA ARG A 491 -8.00 7.00 -21.95
C ARG A 491 -6.48 6.83 -21.82
N ASN A 492 -5.97 5.60 -21.88
CA ASN A 492 -4.55 5.26 -21.70
C ASN A 492 -3.95 5.83 -20.39
N LEU A 493 -4.73 5.80 -19.32
CA LEU A 493 -4.33 6.21 -17.98
C LEU A 493 -3.74 5.01 -17.21
N GLU A 494 -3.10 5.29 -16.08
CA GLU A 494 -2.75 4.23 -15.11
C GLU A 494 -4.03 3.62 -14.53
N ILE A 495 -4.03 2.30 -14.33
CA ILE A 495 -5.21 1.53 -13.97
C ILE A 495 -5.26 1.35 -12.45
N SER A 496 -6.40 1.66 -11.84
CA SER A 496 -6.66 1.40 -10.44
C SER A 496 -7.41 0.09 -10.26
N SER A 497 -6.80 -0.86 -9.58
CA SER A 497 -7.41 -2.17 -9.30
C SER A 497 -8.29 -2.14 -8.05
N ARG A 498 -9.11 -3.19 -7.88
CA ARG A 498 -10.00 -3.37 -6.72
C ARG A 498 -9.28 -3.79 -5.46
N VAL A 499 -8.02 -4.21 -5.57
CA VAL A 499 -7.13 -4.36 -4.41
C VAL A 499 -6.44 -3.05 -4.03
N HIS A 500 -6.89 -1.94 -4.62
CA HIS A 500 -6.44 -0.58 -4.38
C HIS A 500 -4.98 -0.32 -4.77
N GLN A 501 -4.53 -0.96 -5.85
CA GLN A 501 -3.19 -0.80 -6.40
C GLN A 501 -3.24 -0.08 -7.73
N ASN A 502 -2.13 0.58 -8.07
CA ASN A 502 -1.94 1.25 -9.34
C ASN A 502 -1.15 0.35 -10.29
N LEU A 503 -1.66 0.15 -11.50
CA LEU A 503 -1.10 -0.77 -12.48
C LEU A 503 -0.84 -0.04 -13.79
N ARG A 504 0.27 -0.41 -14.44
CA ARG A 504 0.56 -0.03 -15.81
C ARG A 504 0.47 -1.27 -16.67
N LEU A 505 -0.52 -1.30 -17.55
CA LEU A 505 -0.77 -2.43 -18.43
C LEU A 505 -0.04 -2.26 -19.76
N GLU A 506 0.31 -3.38 -20.37
CA GLU A 506 0.82 -3.40 -21.74
C GLU A 506 -0.29 -3.07 -22.75
N PRO A 507 0.03 -2.71 -24.01
CA PRO A 507 -0.98 -2.38 -25.02
C PRO A 507 -2.05 -3.47 -25.21
N ALA A 508 -1.64 -4.74 -25.27
CA ALA A 508 -2.55 -5.88 -25.41
C ALA A 508 -3.54 -5.99 -24.25
N ASP A 509 -3.04 -5.80 -23.02
CA ASP A 509 -3.86 -5.84 -21.81
C ASP A 509 -4.82 -4.67 -21.74
N THR A 510 -4.36 -3.49 -22.12
CA THR A 510 -5.17 -2.27 -22.14
C THR A 510 -6.33 -2.43 -23.12
N LEU A 511 -6.06 -2.95 -24.33
CA LEU A 511 -7.09 -3.24 -25.32
C LEU A 511 -8.11 -4.27 -24.81
N LEU A 512 -7.62 -5.41 -24.30
CA LEU A 512 -8.52 -6.46 -23.80
C LEU A 512 -9.41 -5.92 -22.68
N LEU A 513 -8.85 -5.18 -21.73
CA LEU A 513 -9.58 -4.63 -20.59
C LEU A 513 -10.73 -3.73 -21.03
N GLN A 514 -10.57 -2.92 -22.08
CA GLN A 514 -11.63 -2.05 -22.63
C GLN A 514 -12.87 -2.86 -23.08
N LEU A 515 -12.66 -4.08 -23.59
CA LEU A 515 -13.69 -4.96 -24.14
C LEU A 515 -14.48 -5.75 -23.08
N LEU A 516 -14.06 -5.74 -21.82
CA LEU A 516 -14.63 -6.56 -20.74
C LEU A 516 -15.83 -5.90 -20.07
N ASP A 517 -16.95 -5.76 -20.79
CA ASP A 517 -18.19 -5.18 -20.28
C ASP A 517 -19.22 -6.21 -19.77
N GLY A 518 -18.84 -7.48 -19.68
CA GLY A 518 -19.73 -8.57 -19.26
C GLY A 518 -20.72 -9.04 -20.33
N THR A 519 -20.59 -8.60 -21.59
CA THR A 519 -21.49 -9.03 -22.68
C THR A 519 -20.87 -10.06 -23.63
N ARG A 520 -19.57 -10.33 -23.51
CA ARG A 520 -18.77 -11.11 -24.47
C ARG A 520 -18.12 -12.30 -23.77
N ASP A 521 -18.21 -13.47 -24.39
CA ASP A 521 -17.41 -14.63 -23.99
C ASP A 521 -16.03 -14.61 -24.65
N LEU A 522 -15.17 -15.57 -24.30
CA LEU A 522 -13.81 -15.69 -24.84
C LEU A 522 -13.81 -15.76 -26.38
N ASN A 523 -14.76 -16.49 -26.98
CA ASN A 523 -14.84 -16.64 -28.43
C ASN A 523 -15.15 -15.31 -29.13
N ALA A 524 -16.12 -14.56 -28.60
CA ALA A 524 -16.47 -13.24 -29.11
C ALA A 524 -15.29 -12.25 -28.97
N LEU A 525 -14.59 -12.28 -27.83
CA LEU A 525 -13.40 -11.46 -27.60
C LEU A 525 -12.29 -11.80 -28.60
N THR A 526 -11.99 -13.09 -28.82
CA THR A 526 -11.02 -13.53 -29.82
C THR A 526 -11.37 -13.02 -31.21
N HIS A 527 -12.64 -13.14 -31.62
CA HIS A 527 -13.08 -12.71 -32.95
C HIS A 527 -12.90 -11.20 -33.15
N ILE A 528 -13.30 -10.40 -32.16
CA ILE A 528 -13.19 -8.93 -32.19
C ILE A 528 -11.72 -8.52 -32.26
N VAL A 529 -10.87 -9.05 -31.38
CA VAL A 529 -9.45 -8.69 -31.35
C VAL A 529 -8.75 -9.11 -32.65
N ALA A 530 -9.05 -10.29 -33.18
CA ALA A 530 -8.51 -10.74 -34.46
C ALA A 530 -8.92 -9.81 -35.62
N HIS A 531 -10.17 -9.34 -35.64
CA HIS A 531 -10.66 -8.38 -36.63
C HIS A 531 -9.94 -7.04 -36.52
N MET A 532 -9.80 -6.49 -35.30
CA MET A 532 -9.12 -5.21 -35.08
C MET A 532 -7.64 -5.26 -35.50
N LEU A 533 -6.96 -6.38 -35.24
CA LEU A 533 -5.58 -6.60 -35.69
C LEU A 533 -5.49 -6.70 -37.22
N ALA A 534 -6.42 -7.41 -37.87
CA ALA A 534 -6.43 -7.56 -39.33
C ALA A 534 -6.70 -6.23 -40.06
N GLU A 535 -7.51 -5.35 -39.46
CA GLU A 535 -7.80 -4.01 -39.99
C GLU A 535 -6.75 -2.96 -39.63
N GLY A 536 -5.79 -3.29 -38.74
CA GLY A 536 -4.80 -2.32 -38.24
C GLY A 536 -5.41 -1.25 -37.33
N THR A 537 -6.58 -1.51 -36.74
CA THR A 537 -7.27 -0.59 -35.82
C THR A 537 -6.90 -0.81 -34.35
N ALA A 538 -6.11 -1.86 -34.06
CA ALA A 538 -5.51 -2.12 -32.75
C ALA A 538 -4.02 -2.42 -32.87
N ASP A 539 -3.26 -2.03 -31.84
CA ASP A 539 -1.86 -2.41 -31.64
C ASP A 539 -1.73 -3.11 -30.27
N MET A 540 -1.35 -4.40 -30.31
CA MET A 540 -1.08 -5.20 -29.11
C MET A 540 0.43 -5.33 -28.83
N GLY A 541 1.25 -4.55 -29.52
CA GLY A 541 2.71 -4.57 -29.44
C GLY A 541 3.37 -5.47 -30.49
N PRO A 542 4.72 -5.44 -30.57
CA PRO A 542 5.50 -6.02 -31.65
C PRO A 542 5.37 -7.54 -31.80
N ARG A 543 4.94 -8.25 -30.73
CA ARG A 543 4.64 -9.70 -30.79
C ARG A 543 3.50 -10.02 -31.77
N TRP A 544 2.63 -9.05 -32.06
CA TRP A 544 1.41 -9.24 -32.84
C TRP A 544 1.43 -8.58 -34.23
N THR A 545 2.60 -8.05 -34.65
CA THR A 545 2.78 -7.35 -35.93
C THR A 545 3.36 -8.23 -37.05
N GLU A 546 3.85 -9.44 -36.75
CA GLU A 546 4.42 -10.37 -37.73
C GLU A 546 3.38 -11.39 -38.26
N PRO A 547 3.54 -11.91 -39.50
CA PRO A 547 2.59 -12.83 -40.14
C PRO A 547 2.70 -14.27 -39.62
N GLN A 548 2.79 -14.46 -38.30
CA GLN A 548 2.45 -15.74 -37.69
C GLN A 548 0.91 -15.87 -37.65
N PRO A 549 0.34 -17.09 -37.54
CA PRO A 549 -1.10 -17.24 -37.46
C PRO A 549 -1.60 -16.71 -36.10
N VAL A 550 -1.85 -15.40 -36.06
CA VAL A 550 -2.48 -14.65 -34.95
C VAL A 550 -3.69 -15.42 -34.42
N GLY A 551 -4.45 -16.09 -35.31
CA GLY A 551 -5.65 -16.83 -34.94
C GLY A 551 -5.46 -18.06 -34.05
N ALA A 552 -4.32 -18.77 -34.10
CA ALA A 552 -4.17 -20.04 -33.38
C ALA A 552 -3.76 -19.86 -31.91
N GLN A 553 -2.98 -18.82 -31.60
CA GLN A 553 -2.45 -18.56 -30.25
C GLN A 553 -3.26 -17.51 -29.48
N LEU A 554 -4.11 -16.74 -30.17
CA LEU A 554 -4.88 -15.66 -29.56
C LEU A 554 -5.87 -16.13 -28.48
N PRO A 555 -6.66 -17.21 -28.65
CA PRO A 555 -7.57 -17.67 -27.61
C PRO A 555 -6.87 -17.99 -26.29
N ASP A 556 -5.77 -18.75 -26.36
CA ASP A 556 -4.99 -19.16 -25.19
C ASP A 556 -4.36 -17.94 -24.52
N PHE A 557 -3.78 -17.03 -25.31
CA PHE A 557 -3.24 -15.78 -24.78
C PHE A 557 -4.31 -14.95 -24.06
N LEU A 558 -5.49 -14.76 -24.65
CA LEU A 558 -6.56 -13.99 -24.01
C LEU A 558 -7.05 -14.68 -22.72
N ALA A 559 -7.13 -16.02 -22.69
CA ALA A 559 -7.50 -16.79 -21.50
C ALA A 559 -6.48 -16.62 -20.35
N GLU A 560 -5.18 -16.68 -20.68
CA GLU A 560 -4.10 -16.38 -19.72
C GLU A 560 -4.23 -14.96 -19.18
N ARG A 561 -4.50 -13.98 -20.07
CA ARG A 561 -4.64 -12.58 -19.66
C ARG A 561 -5.86 -12.32 -18.78
N LEU A 562 -6.98 -12.97 -19.04
CA LEU A 562 -8.17 -12.91 -18.18
C LEU A 562 -7.87 -13.48 -16.78
N THR A 563 -7.12 -14.58 -16.71
CA THR A 563 -6.69 -15.16 -15.43
C THR A 563 -5.82 -14.18 -14.64
N LEU A 564 -4.88 -13.52 -15.32
CA LEU A 564 -4.05 -12.48 -14.71
C LEU A 564 -4.89 -11.27 -14.25
N PHE A 565 -5.91 -10.86 -15.00
CA PHE A 565 -6.82 -9.79 -14.54
C PHE A 565 -7.58 -10.15 -13.26
N GLY A 566 -7.96 -11.42 -13.10
CA GLY A 566 -8.50 -11.92 -11.84
C GLY A 566 -7.49 -11.78 -10.68
N GLN A 567 -6.23 -12.16 -10.91
CA GLN A 567 -5.15 -12.05 -9.93
C GLN A 567 -4.76 -10.60 -9.60
N LEU A 568 -4.96 -9.67 -10.54
CA LEU A 568 -4.73 -8.24 -10.34
C LEU A 568 -5.94 -7.54 -9.70
N GLY A 569 -7.06 -8.24 -9.47
CA GLY A 569 -8.29 -7.66 -8.94
C GLY A 569 -8.94 -6.67 -9.89
N LEU A 570 -8.94 -6.94 -11.19
CA LEU A 570 -9.56 -6.10 -12.23
C LEU A 570 -10.97 -6.56 -12.62
N LEU A 571 -11.31 -7.82 -12.35
CA LEU A 571 -12.61 -8.41 -12.70
C LEU A 571 -13.64 -8.25 -11.57
N VAL A 572 -14.90 -8.10 -11.94
CA VAL A 572 -16.04 -7.95 -11.01
C VAL A 572 -17.21 -8.89 -11.34
N GLY A 573 -17.22 -9.50 -12.52
CA GLY A 573 -18.32 -10.28 -13.04
C GLY A 573 -17.88 -11.29 -14.07
#